data_AF-D5VIM5-F1
#
_entry.id   AF-D5VIM5-F1
#
_cell.length_a   1.000
_cell.length_b   1.000
_cell.length_c   1.000
_cell.angle_alpha   90.00
_cell.angle_beta   90.00
_cell.angle_gamma   90.00
#
_symmetry.space_group_name_H-M   'P 1'
#
loop_
_entity.id
_entity.type
_entity.pdbx_description
1 polymer ?
#
loop_
_entity_poly.entity_id
_entity_poly.type
_entity_poly.pdbx_seq_one_letter_code
_entity_poly.pdbx_strand_id
1 'polypeptide(L)'
;MSHLDELKAQLEVAVAAEDFEAAAKLRDHILSIQHSALVRDVEAPSQASYFQREVPGRMGLGTDQPVPLKPEGWVPPVKPDPMTAGHSRGGRRRKG
;
A
#
# COMPACT_ATOMS: atom_id res chain seq x y z
N MET A 1 -33.78 -6.41 5.40
CA MET A 1 -32.39 -6.88 5.23
C MET A 1 -31.61 -5.73 4.62
N SER A 2 -30.32 -5.59 4.94
CA SER A 2 -29.51 -4.57 4.25
C SER A 2 -29.14 -5.10 2.86
N HIS A 3 -28.94 -4.19 1.90
CA HIS A 3 -28.50 -4.56 0.54
C HIS A 3 -27.21 -5.40 0.52
N LEU A 4 -26.33 -5.20 1.51
CA LEU A 4 -25.09 -5.95 1.67
C LEU A 4 -25.37 -7.41 2.09
N ASP A 5 -26.38 -7.63 2.93
CA ASP A 5 -26.78 -8.98 3.36
C ASP A 5 -27.35 -9.78 2.18
N GLU A 6 -28.07 -9.12 1.26
CA GLU A 6 -28.59 -9.74 0.03
C GLU A 6 -27.46 -10.20 -0.90
N LEU A 7 -26.43 -9.36 -1.10
CA LEU A 7 -25.27 -9.72 -1.91
C LEU A 7 -24.46 -10.88 -1.29
N LYS A 8 -24.35 -10.91 0.04
CA LYS A 8 -23.69 -12.02 0.75
C LYS A 8 -24.45 -13.34 0.57
N ALA A 9 -25.77 -13.32 0.69
CA ALA A 9 -26.60 -14.50 0.46
C ALA A 9 -26.47 -15.02 -0.99
N GLN A 10 -26.43 -14.11 -1.97
CA GLN A 10 -26.20 -14.48 -3.37
C GLN A 10 -24.82 -15.08 -3.61
N LEU A 11 -23.80 -14.61 -2.91
CA LEU A 11 -22.45 -15.16 -2.99
C LEU A 11 -22.39 -16.59 -2.44
N GLU A 12 -23.06 -16.86 -1.31
CA GLU A 12 -23.14 -18.22 -0.75
C GLU A 12 -23.82 -19.19 -1.72
N VAL A 13 -24.90 -18.75 -2.38
CA VAL A 13 -25.59 -19.55 -3.40
C VAL A 13 -24.68 -19.82 -4.61
N ALA A 14 -23.96 -18.81 -5.10
CA ALA A 14 -23.04 -18.97 -6.24
C ALA A 14 -21.88 -19.92 -5.91
N VAL A 15 -21.33 -19.85 -4.69
CA VAL A 15 -20.28 -20.76 -4.23
C VAL A 15 -20.82 -22.20 -4.11
N ALA A 16 -22.03 -22.37 -3.58
CA ALA A 16 -22.67 -23.68 -3.49
C ALA A 16 -22.98 -24.30 -4.86
N ALA A 17 -23.20 -23.45 -5.88
CA ALA A 17 -23.39 -23.86 -7.26
C ALA A 17 -22.07 -24.02 -8.06
N GLU A 18 -20.91 -23.82 -7.42
CA GLU A 18 -19.57 -23.85 -8.03
C GLU A 18 -19.38 -22.82 -9.17
N ASP A 19 -20.21 -21.76 -9.22
CA ASP A 19 -20.07 -20.66 -10.18
C ASP A 19 -19.12 -19.59 -9.64
N PHE A 20 -17.82 -19.86 -9.79
CA PHE A 20 -16.77 -18.98 -9.28
C PHE A 20 -16.66 -17.65 -10.03
N GLU A 21 -17.12 -17.58 -11.28
CA GLU A 21 -17.17 -16.33 -12.06
C GLU A 21 -18.22 -15.38 -11.46
N ALA A 22 -19.41 -15.91 -11.17
CA ALA A 22 -20.44 -15.14 -10.48
C ALA A 22 -20.00 -14.77 -9.05
N ALA A 23 -19.39 -15.70 -8.31
CA ALA A 23 -18.89 -15.44 -6.96
C ALA A 23 -17.81 -14.35 -6.93
N ALA A 24 -16.89 -14.33 -7.90
CA ALA A 24 -15.86 -13.30 -8.01
C ALA A 24 -16.48 -11.91 -8.22
N LYS A 25 -17.44 -11.79 -9.14
CA LYS A 25 -18.15 -10.52 -9.39
C LYS A 25 -18.90 -10.02 -8.17
N LEU A 26 -19.58 -10.92 -7.45
CA LEU A 26 -20.31 -10.58 -6.22
C LEU A 26 -19.35 -10.13 -5.11
N ARG A 27 -18.21 -10.81 -4.95
CA ARG A 27 -17.18 -10.43 -3.99
C ARG A 27 -16.64 -9.03 -4.27
N ASP A 28 -16.31 -8.74 -5.52
CA ASP A 28 -15.77 -7.43 -5.92
C ASP A 28 -16.80 -6.31 -5.71
N HIS A 29 -18.09 -6.61 -5.94
CA HIS A 29 -19.18 -5.67 -5.67
C HIS A 29 -19.33 -5.38 -4.16
N ILE A 30 -19.30 -6.42 -3.32
CA ILE A 30 -19.33 -6.27 -1.86
C ILE A 30 -18.14 -5.42 -1.38
N LEU A 31 -16.94 -5.70 -1.88
CA LEU A 31 -15.72 -4.95 -1.53
C LEU A 31 -15.82 -3.49 -1.98
N SER A 32 -16.39 -3.21 -3.15
CA SER A 32 -16.62 -1.84 -3.63
C SER A 32 -17.55 -1.05 -2.69
N ILE A 33 -18.66 -1.66 -2.28
CA ILE A 33 -19.61 -1.04 -1.33
C ILE A 33 -18.94 -0.83 0.03
N GLN A 34 -18.25 -1.84 0.56
CA GLN A 34 -17.54 -1.73 1.83
C GLN A 34 -16.44 -0.65 1.78
N HIS A 35 -15.66 -0.61 0.71
CA HIS A 35 -14.60 0.40 0.55
C HIS A 35 -15.20 1.81 0.40
N SER A 36 -16.30 1.98 -0.34
CA SER A 36 -16.97 3.29 -0.45
C SER A 36 -17.62 3.75 0.86
N ALA A 37 -18.09 2.81 1.69
CA ALA A 37 -18.59 3.11 3.04
C ALA A 37 -17.44 3.44 4.01
N LEU A 38 -16.32 2.71 3.93
CA LEU A 38 -15.11 2.92 4.74
C LEU A 38 -14.38 4.24 4.40
N VAL A 39 -14.53 4.75 3.17
CA VAL A 39 -14.02 6.07 2.78
C VAL A 39 -14.69 7.20 3.60
N ARG A 40 -15.84 6.97 4.26
CA ARG A 40 -16.45 7.93 5.20
C ARG A 40 -15.90 7.84 6.63
N ASP A 41 -15.36 6.69 7.05
CA ASP A 41 -14.77 6.45 8.38
C ASP A 41 -13.50 5.57 8.22
N VAL A 42 -12.37 6.25 8.01
CA VAL A 42 -10.96 5.81 8.01
C VAL A 42 -10.64 4.33 8.29
N GLU A 43 -10.01 3.63 7.34
CA GLU A 43 -8.65 3.05 7.44
C GLU A 43 -8.23 2.42 6.09
N ALA A 44 -6.93 2.39 5.81
CA ALA A 44 -6.41 1.78 4.59
C ALA A 44 -6.70 0.26 4.59
N PRO A 45 -7.19 -0.33 3.48
CA PRO A 45 -7.58 -1.73 3.46
C PRO A 45 -6.39 -2.63 3.81
N SER A 46 -6.66 -3.71 4.58
CA SER A 46 -5.69 -4.78 4.81
C SER A 46 -5.22 -5.32 3.47
N GLN A 47 -3.96 -5.10 3.15
CA GLN A 47 -3.42 -5.34 1.84
C GLN A 47 -3.46 -6.84 1.52
N ALA A 48 -4.34 -7.24 0.58
CA ALA A 48 -4.54 -8.64 0.20
C ALA A 48 -3.33 -9.30 -0.48
N SER A 49 -2.27 -8.52 -0.76
CA SER A 49 -1.03 -8.99 -1.36
C SER A 49 0.17 -8.47 -0.57
N TYR A 50 1.26 -9.23 -0.56
CA TYR A 50 2.56 -8.79 -0.02
C TYR A 50 3.19 -7.63 -0.81
N PHE A 51 2.58 -7.22 -1.92
CA PHE A 51 3.09 -6.18 -2.80
C PHE A 51 2.51 -4.82 -2.40
N GLN A 52 3.39 -3.92 -1.96
CA GLN A 52 3.07 -2.52 -1.70
C GLN A 52 2.64 -1.84 -3.02
N ARG A 53 1.48 -1.16 -3.07
CA ARG A 53 1.17 -0.30 -4.23
C ARG A 53 2.20 0.82 -4.34
N GLU A 54 2.68 1.07 -5.54
CA GLU A 54 3.60 2.19 -5.80
C GLU A 54 2.89 3.53 -5.57
N VAL A 55 3.61 4.47 -4.95
CA VAL A 55 3.11 5.80 -4.63
C VAL A 55 3.62 6.79 -5.69
N PRO A 56 2.73 7.56 -6.35
CA PRO A 56 3.14 8.61 -7.29
C PRO A 56 4.15 9.56 -6.63
N GLY A 57 5.30 9.79 -7.28
CA GLY A 57 6.40 10.61 -6.75
C GLY A 57 7.48 9.83 -5.95
N ARG A 58 7.25 8.55 -5.66
CA ARG A 58 8.28 7.61 -5.17
C ARG A 58 8.86 6.74 -6.29
N MET A 59 8.38 6.84 -7.52
CA MET A 59 8.90 6.12 -8.68
C MET A 59 10.21 6.78 -9.15
N GLY A 60 11.34 6.09 -8.99
CA GLY A 60 12.65 6.58 -9.40
C GLY A 60 13.64 5.43 -9.55
N LEU A 61 14.63 5.57 -10.44
CA LEU A 61 15.66 4.53 -10.62
C LEU A 61 16.21 4.07 -9.26
N GLY A 62 16.03 2.78 -8.95
CA GLY A 62 16.46 2.18 -7.68
C GLY A 62 15.36 2.00 -6.62
N THR A 63 14.11 2.39 -6.88
CA THR A 63 12.99 2.19 -5.93
C THR A 63 12.47 0.76 -5.86
N ASP A 64 12.88 -0.07 -6.83
CA ASP A 64 12.52 -1.48 -6.93
C ASP A 64 13.45 -2.36 -6.06
N GLN A 65 14.54 -1.80 -5.55
CA GLN A 65 15.50 -2.56 -4.75
C GLN A 65 15.02 -2.67 -3.29
N PRO A 66 14.87 -3.89 -2.75
CA PRO A 66 14.52 -4.06 -1.35
C PRO A 66 15.64 -3.54 -0.44
N VAL A 67 15.28 -2.73 0.57
CA VAL A 67 16.22 -2.26 1.59
C VAL A 67 16.39 -3.35 2.65
N PRO A 68 17.62 -3.82 2.93
CA PRO A 68 17.84 -4.80 3.99
C PRO A 68 17.37 -4.29 5.35
N LEU A 69 16.73 -5.17 6.12
CA LEU A 69 16.35 -4.89 7.51
C LEU A 69 17.62 -4.67 8.34
N LYS A 70 17.65 -3.56 9.08
CA LYS A 70 18.72 -3.26 10.03
C LYS A 70 18.47 -4.03 11.34
N PRO A 71 19.53 -4.51 12.02
CA PRO A 71 19.37 -5.16 13.31
C PRO A 71 18.86 -4.17 14.37
N GLU A 72 18.23 -4.70 15.41
CA GLU A 72 17.73 -3.91 16.53
C GLU A 72 18.87 -3.13 17.21
N GLY A 73 18.66 -1.84 17.48
CA GLY A 73 19.68 -0.97 18.08
C GLY A 73 20.77 -0.48 17.13
N TRP A 74 20.67 -0.72 15.81
CA TRP A 74 21.66 -0.20 14.85
C TRP A 74 21.64 1.32 14.78
N VAL A 75 22.79 1.94 15.07
CA VAL A 75 23.01 3.39 14.91
C VAL A 75 23.98 3.62 13.75
N PRO A 76 23.62 4.45 12.75
CA PRO A 76 24.53 4.78 11.66
C PRO A 76 25.79 5.48 12.21
N PRO A 77 26.99 5.16 11.69
CA PRO A 77 28.20 5.85 12.12
C PRO A 77 28.13 7.33 11.75
N VAL A 78 28.76 8.16 12.58
CA VAL A 78 28.92 9.59 12.29
C VAL A 78 29.71 9.74 11.01
N LYS A 79 29.27 10.63 10.12
CA LYS A 79 30.00 10.94 8.89
C LYS A 79 31.40 11.42 9.28
N PRO A 80 32.47 10.84 8.74
CA PRO A 80 33.83 11.31 9.02
C PRO A 80 33.95 12.76 8.57
N ASP A 81 34.78 13.52 9.28
CA ASP A 81 35.12 14.88 8.89
C ASP A 81 35.68 14.83 7.46
N PRO A 82 35.06 15.50 6.47
CA PRO A 82 35.65 15.63 5.16
C PRO A 82 36.91 16.48 5.34
N MET A 83 38.06 15.83 5.53
CA MET A 83 39.41 16.40 5.68
C MET A 83 39.84 17.20 4.42
N THR A 84 38.98 18.11 4.01
CA THR A 84 39.00 18.92 2.81
C THR A 84 38.56 20.31 3.24
N ALA A 85 39.44 21.29 3.02
CA ALA A 85 39.14 22.68 3.31
C ALA A 85 37.97 23.16 2.42
N GLY A 86 36.80 23.39 3.02
CA GLY A 86 35.90 24.47 2.61
C GLY A 86 35.08 24.34 1.32
N HIS A 87 34.75 23.15 0.81
CA HIS A 87 33.71 23.04 -0.23
C HIS A 87 32.49 22.26 0.24
N SER A 88 31.48 22.99 0.71
CA SER A 88 30.13 22.44 0.90
C SER A 88 29.58 21.97 -0.46
N ARG A 89 29.26 20.68 -0.57
CA ARG A 89 28.51 20.17 -1.72
C ARG A 89 27.04 20.55 -1.55
N GLY A 90 26.66 21.63 -2.21
CA GLY A 90 25.31 21.86 -2.73
C GLY A 90 24.17 21.68 -1.73
N GLY A 91 23.94 22.70 -0.88
CA GLY A 91 22.63 22.87 -0.26
C GLY A 91 21.54 22.89 -1.34
N ARG A 92 20.48 22.12 -1.11
CA ARG A 92 19.29 22.06 -1.98
C ARG A 92 18.78 23.49 -2.18
N ARG A 93 18.92 24.05 -3.39
CA ARG A 93 18.24 25.31 -3.75
C ARG A 93 16.74 25.06 -3.59
N ARG A 94 16.11 25.63 -2.54
CA ARG A 94 14.66 25.81 -2.51
C ARG A 94 14.36 26.82 -3.63
N LYS A 95 13.78 26.34 -4.73
CA LYS A 95 13.17 27.20 -5.74
C LYS A 95 11.89 27.76 -5.09
N GLY A 96 11.82 29.08 -4.99
CA GLY A 96 10.56 29.79 -4.70
C GLY A 96 9.59 29.66 -5.86
#